data_AF-A0A7J0DA97-F1
#
_entry.id   AF-A0A7J0DA97-F1
#
_cell.length_a   1.000
_cell.length_b   1.000
_cell.length_c   1.000
_cell.angle_alpha   90.00
_cell.angle_beta   90.00
_cell.angle_gamma   90.00
#
_symmetry.space_group_name_H-M   'P 1'
#
loop_
_entity.id
_entity.type
_entity.pdbx_description
1 polymer ?
#
loop_
_entity_poly.entity_id
_entity_poly.type
_entity_poly.pdbx_seq_one_letter_code
_entity_poly.pdbx_strand_id
1 'polypeptide(L)'
;MTSIKFSIQYLLLVFLFTIKLGSCNGTNLNFSCIDIERKALLIFKQGLTDPSNRLSSWVGDDCCRWEGIRCSPETRHVLKLTLSLIGGHLSRKLGKLCNLKTLALSMNNISSELTEFVDGFSSCANVSLESLELGYNGLVGFLPKSWERLTSLKRLILWDNSFIGSIPQSIGNLTSLNELYLANNQMNGTIPESFGQLSALSTVDMSGNPWNAVITEAQLFNLTSLRELYISSTSPKTTLVFNWTRPVEVHSDAESRDSSLPTLVSRIAFHVKTVQCLLSGVFYLETIKLTSCYNNVINNGCFETEKKALLKFKEGLTDPLGHLSSWVGENCFTWRGVRCNNRTGNVINHKLRNQFPDSYDRNGIDGGLEGEIIPTLLNLKYLTYSDLSMNNFGGIRIPNSLDPSRS
;
A
#
# COMPACT_ATOMS: atom_id res chain seq x y z
N MET A 1 -22.34 31.33 82.12
CA MET A 1 -22.12 32.00 80.81
C MET A 1 -20.75 31.61 80.28
N THR A 2 -20.45 31.92 79.01
CA THR A 2 -19.17 31.66 78.28
C THR A 2 -18.77 30.19 78.04
N SER A 3 -19.39 29.56 77.04
CA SER A 3 -18.76 28.47 76.27
C SER A 3 -19.12 28.55 74.78
N ILE A 4 -18.79 29.68 74.14
CA ILE A 4 -18.82 29.86 72.67
C ILE A 4 -17.65 30.78 72.27
N LYS A 5 -16.42 30.23 72.23
CA LYS A 5 -15.23 30.93 71.70
C LYS A 5 -14.26 30.00 70.95
N PHE A 6 -14.79 29.03 70.20
CA PHE A 6 -13.99 28.18 69.29
C PHE A 6 -14.74 27.86 67.98
N SER A 7 -15.51 28.81 67.42
CA SER A 7 -16.13 28.66 66.09
C SER A 7 -16.36 30.00 65.37
N ILE A 8 -15.30 30.81 65.22
CA ILE A 8 -15.31 32.02 64.39
C ILE A 8 -14.12 32.01 63.41
N GLN A 9 -12.97 31.48 63.82
CA GLN A 9 -11.79 31.39 62.95
C GLN A 9 -11.93 30.37 61.80
N TYR A 10 -12.85 29.40 61.91
CA TYR A 10 -13.21 28.50 60.81
C TYR A 10 -14.25 29.09 59.83
N LEU A 11 -15.10 30.04 60.26
CA LEU A 11 -16.03 30.71 59.34
C LEU A 11 -15.32 31.72 58.41
N LEU A 12 -14.23 32.32 58.89
CA LEU A 12 -13.43 33.28 58.10
C LEU A 12 -12.58 32.63 56.99
N LEU A 13 -12.37 31.31 57.02
CA LEU A 13 -11.68 30.59 55.93
C LEU A 13 -12.62 30.11 54.81
N VAL A 14 -13.93 30.10 55.03
CA VAL A 14 -14.93 29.70 54.00
C VAL A 14 -15.37 30.91 53.15
N PHE A 15 -15.15 32.14 53.62
CA PHE A 15 -15.60 33.38 52.95
C PHE A 15 -14.55 34.08 52.06
N LEU A 16 -13.46 33.40 51.70
CA LEU A 16 -12.50 33.86 50.68
C LEU A 16 -12.48 32.97 49.41
N PHE A 17 -13.42 32.04 49.28
CA PHE A 17 -13.73 31.34 48.03
C PHE A 17 -15.06 31.82 47.43
N THR A 18 -15.32 33.13 47.50
CA THR A 18 -16.26 33.77 46.57
C THR A 18 -15.67 33.72 45.17
N ILE A 19 -16.04 32.66 44.44
CA ILE A 19 -15.85 32.58 42.99
C ILE A 19 -16.38 33.88 42.41
N LYS A 20 -15.47 34.70 41.88
CA LYS A 20 -15.88 35.73 40.92
C LYS A 20 -16.47 34.98 39.74
N LEU A 21 -17.80 34.89 39.72
CA LEU A 21 -18.58 34.90 38.49
C LEU A 21 -18.32 36.26 37.82
N GLY A 22 -17.09 36.42 37.30
CA GLY A 22 -16.86 37.35 36.21
C GLY A 22 -17.84 36.94 35.12
N SER A 23 -18.57 37.91 34.58
CA SER A 23 -19.60 37.66 33.58
C SER A 23 -19.05 36.68 32.54
N CYS A 24 -19.68 35.52 32.41
CA CYS A 24 -19.59 34.73 31.20
C CYS A 24 -20.34 35.48 30.10
N ASN A 25 -19.81 36.64 29.71
CA ASN A 25 -19.85 37.03 28.32
C ASN A 25 -19.26 35.84 27.59
N GLY A 26 -20.13 35.06 26.93
CA GLY A 26 -19.72 33.96 26.11
C GLY A 26 -18.92 34.50 24.94
N THR A 27 -17.63 34.74 25.16
CA THR A 27 -16.64 34.59 24.11
C THR A 27 -16.89 33.19 23.57
N ASN A 28 -17.48 33.09 22.37
CA ASN A 28 -17.64 31.84 21.66
C ASN A 28 -16.35 31.06 21.84
N LEU A 29 -16.41 29.92 22.53
CA LEU A 29 -15.29 28.98 22.56
C LEU A 29 -15.17 28.49 21.14
N ASN A 30 -14.35 29.22 20.37
CA ASN A 30 -14.29 29.06 18.94
C ASN A 30 -13.57 27.73 18.74
N PHE A 31 -14.35 26.67 18.47
CA PHE A 31 -13.87 25.33 18.14
C PHE A 31 -13.19 25.36 16.75
N SER A 32 -12.20 26.23 16.61
CA SER A 32 -11.35 26.41 15.47
C SER A 32 -10.29 25.32 15.45
N CYS A 33 -9.67 25.09 14.30
CA CYS A 33 -8.41 24.37 14.24
C CYS A 33 -7.29 25.17 14.93
N ILE A 34 -6.20 24.49 15.27
CA ILE A 34 -5.03 25.08 15.92
C ILE A 34 -4.39 26.16 15.01
N ASP A 35 -4.23 27.38 15.52
CA ASP A 35 -3.83 28.54 14.69
C ASP A 35 -2.44 28.42 14.03
N ILE A 36 -1.47 27.73 14.66
CA ILE A 36 -0.17 27.48 14.03
C ILE A 36 -0.28 26.51 12.84
N GLU A 37 -1.20 25.54 12.90
CA GLU A 37 -1.50 24.59 11.82
C GLU A 37 -2.25 25.30 10.69
N ARG A 38 -3.26 26.11 11.04
CA ARG A 38 -3.98 27.01 10.12
C ARG A 38 -3.04 27.90 9.31
N LYS A 39 -2.12 28.59 9.99
CA LYS A 39 -1.12 29.48 9.36
C LYS A 39 -0.16 28.70 8.45
N ALA A 40 0.27 27.50 8.87
CA ALA A 40 1.07 26.62 8.02
C ALA A 40 0.33 26.20 6.74
N LEU A 41 -0.96 25.86 6.84
CA LEU A 41 -1.81 25.52 5.70
C LEU A 41 -2.04 26.72 4.77
N LEU A 42 -2.23 27.93 5.30
CA LEU A 42 -2.34 29.14 4.46
C LEU A 42 -1.04 29.47 3.72
N ILE A 43 0.12 29.29 4.35
CA ILE A 43 1.41 29.46 3.66
C ILE A 43 1.61 28.35 2.61
N PHE A 44 1.17 27.11 2.88
CA PHE A 44 1.18 26.05 1.88
C PHE A 44 0.29 26.41 0.67
N LYS A 45 -0.95 26.89 0.91
CA LYS A 45 -1.87 27.37 -0.13
C LYS A 45 -1.25 28.47 -1.02
N GLN A 46 -0.41 29.35 -0.48
CA GLN A 46 0.31 30.37 -1.27
C GLN A 46 1.34 29.76 -2.25
N GLY A 47 1.85 28.56 -1.98
CA GLY A 47 2.78 27.82 -2.85
C GLY A 47 2.10 26.88 -3.85
N LEU A 48 0.75 26.82 -3.86
CA LEU A 48 -0.03 25.96 -4.74
C LEU A 48 -0.63 26.72 -5.92
N THR A 49 -0.78 26.01 -7.03
CA THR A 49 -1.61 26.39 -8.17
C THR A 49 -2.89 25.56 -8.12
N ASP A 50 -4.05 26.21 -8.14
CA ASP A 50 -5.36 25.57 -7.97
C ASP A 50 -6.30 25.92 -9.13
N PRO A 51 -6.11 25.30 -10.32
CA PRO A 51 -6.92 25.59 -11.50
C PRO A 51 -8.37 25.12 -11.36
N SER A 52 -8.63 24.19 -10.45
CA SER A 52 -9.97 23.63 -10.16
C SER A 52 -10.65 24.27 -8.96
N ASN A 53 -10.09 25.34 -8.37
CA ASN A 53 -10.64 26.11 -7.26
C ASN A 53 -11.02 25.27 -6.00
N ARG A 54 -10.29 24.17 -5.76
CA ARG A 54 -10.49 23.22 -4.65
C ARG A 54 -10.13 23.82 -3.28
N LEU A 55 -9.30 24.85 -3.27
CA LEU A 55 -8.88 25.60 -2.09
C LEU A 55 -9.79 26.81 -1.82
N SER A 56 -10.91 26.96 -2.54
CA SER A 56 -11.90 28.04 -2.33
C SER A 56 -12.43 28.09 -0.89
N SER A 57 -12.69 26.92 -0.30
CA SER A 57 -13.14 26.79 1.09
C SER A 57 -12.07 27.16 2.15
N TRP A 58 -10.80 27.32 1.76
CA TRP A 58 -9.70 27.63 2.67
C TRP A 58 -9.67 29.13 3.01
N VAL A 59 -10.66 29.54 3.81
CA VAL A 59 -10.92 30.91 4.29
C VAL A 59 -11.42 30.90 5.73
N GLY A 60 -11.24 32.01 6.46
CA GLY A 60 -11.63 32.13 7.87
C GLY A 60 -10.69 31.44 8.85
N ASP A 61 -11.20 31.16 10.06
CA ASP A 61 -10.38 30.68 11.18
C ASP A 61 -10.45 29.16 11.37
N ASP A 62 -11.63 28.53 11.28
CA ASP A 62 -11.78 27.09 11.53
C ASP A 62 -11.37 26.22 10.33
N CYS A 63 -10.07 25.96 10.17
CA CYS A 63 -9.57 25.13 9.08
C CYS A 63 -10.01 23.66 9.11
N CYS A 64 -10.66 23.20 10.19
CA CYS A 64 -11.31 21.89 10.21
C CYS A 64 -12.59 21.84 9.34
N ARG A 65 -13.03 22.97 8.79
CA ARG A 65 -14.13 23.08 7.81
C ARG A 65 -13.64 23.17 6.36
N TRP A 66 -12.33 23.27 6.14
CA TRP A 66 -11.76 23.42 4.81
C TRP A 66 -11.79 22.07 4.08
N GLU A 67 -12.13 22.10 2.80
CA GLU A 67 -12.14 20.93 1.94
C GLU A 67 -10.77 20.24 1.95
N GLY A 68 -10.77 18.92 2.05
CA GLY A 68 -9.56 18.12 2.14
C GLY A 68 -8.93 18.01 3.53
N ILE A 69 -9.36 18.80 4.52
CA ILE A 69 -8.82 18.77 5.89
C ILE A 69 -9.76 18.01 6.83
N ARG A 70 -9.18 17.14 7.67
CA ARG A 70 -9.88 16.47 8.78
C ARG A 70 -9.08 16.61 10.07
N CYS A 71 -9.74 17.08 11.12
CA CYS A 71 -9.17 17.23 12.46
C CYS A 71 -9.58 16.12 13.43
N SER A 72 -8.88 16.04 14.57
CA SER A 72 -9.34 15.34 15.78
C SER A 72 -10.56 16.08 16.36
N PRO A 73 -11.67 15.39 16.66
CA PRO A 73 -12.82 16.02 17.31
C PRO A 73 -12.50 16.46 18.75
N GLU A 74 -11.55 15.80 19.43
CA GLU A 74 -11.15 16.10 20.81
C GLU A 74 -10.13 17.24 20.90
N THR A 75 -9.07 17.19 20.09
CA THR A 75 -7.89 18.07 20.22
C THR A 75 -7.83 19.18 19.17
N ARG A 76 -8.71 19.15 18.16
CA ARG A 76 -8.74 20.10 17.01
C ARG A 76 -7.47 20.15 16.15
N HIS A 77 -6.47 19.32 16.43
CA HIS A 77 -5.31 19.13 15.55
C HIS A 77 -5.72 18.52 14.20
N VAL A 78 -5.08 18.97 13.12
CA VAL A 78 -5.22 18.40 11.77
C VAL A 78 -4.59 17.01 11.73
N LEU A 79 -5.41 15.99 11.42
CA LEU A 79 -5.00 14.59 11.34
C LEU A 79 -4.84 14.10 9.90
N LYS A 80 -5.60 14.65 8.94
CA LYS A 80 -5.50 14.26 7.53
C LYS A 80 -5.65 15.48 6.62
N LEU A 81 -4.80 15.55 5.61
CA LEU A 81 -4.88 16.47 4.49
C LEU A 81 -4.97 15.66 3.19
N THR A 82 -5.93 15.97 2.33
CA THR A 82 -6.14 15.30 1.04
C THR A 82 -6.57 16.30 -0.01
N LEU A 83 -5.82 16.41 -1.10
CA LEU A 83 -6.09 17.33 -2.21
C LEU A 83 -5.86 16.62 -3.54
N SER A 84 -6.63 17.01 -4.55
CA SER A 84 -6.50 16.54 -5.93
C SER A 84 -6.70 17.69 -6.91
N LEU A 85 -6.15 17.54 -8.12
CA LEU A 85 -6.15 18.57 -9.18
C LEU A 85 -5.44 19.88 -8.79
N ILE A 86 -4.45 19.80 -7.90
CA ILE A 86 -3.57 20.91 -7.53
C ILE A 86 -2.18 20.75 -8.18
N GLY A 87 -1.48 21.87 -8.36
CA GLY A 87 -0.05 21.90 -8.67
C GLY A 87 0.72 22.82 -7.73
N GLY A 88 2.02 23.02 -7.98
CA GLY A 88 2.88 23.87 -7.14
C GLY A 88 3.92 23.05 -6.38
N HIS A 89 4.29 23.44 -5.17
CA HIS A 89 5.38 22.81 -4.41
C HIS A 89 4.99 22.42 -2.98
N LEU A 90 5.61 21.35 -2.45
CA LEU A 90 5.53 21.04 -1.02
C LEU A 90 6.25 22.12 -0.21
N SER A 91 5.60 22.62 0.85
CA SER A 91 6.18 23.61 1.74
C SER A 91 6.69 22.98 3.03
N ARG A 92 7.94 23.31 3.42
CA ARG A 92 8.49 22.97 4.75
C ARG A 92 7.61 23.42 5.92
N LYS A 93 6.72 24.40 5.71
CA LYS A 93 5.80 24.88 6.75
C LYS A 93 4.75 23.84 7.14
N LEU A 94 4.42 22.88 6.27
CA LEU A 94 3.56 21.73 6.61
C LEU A 94 4.11 20.93 7.80
N GLY A 95 5.42 20.95 8.04
CA GLY A 95 6.03 20.36 9.23
C GLY A 95 5.65 20.98 10.58
N LYS A 96 4.73 21.95 10.61
CA LYS A 96 4.04 22.38 11.84
C LYS A 96 2.84 21.50 12.21
N LEU A 97 2.36 20.66 11.30
CA LEU A 97 1.27 19.71 11.51
C LEU A 97 1.80 18.44 12.20
N CYS A 98 2.35 18.56 13.41
CA CYS A 98 3.06 17.44 14.08
C CYS A 98 2.17 16.20 14.32
N ASN A 99 0.86 16.40 14.46
CA ASN A 99 -0.15 15.35 14.65
C ASN A 99 -0.76 14.82 13.33
N LEU A 100 -0.30 15.29 12.17
CA LEU A 100 -0.76 14.82 10.87
C LEU A 100 -0.47 13.33 10.73
N LYS A 101 -1.50 12.51 10.51
CA LYS A 101 -1.43 11.07 10.28
C LYS A 101 -1.42 10.69 8.80
N THR A 102 -2.07 11.47 7.95
CA THR A 102 -2.16 11.19 6.51
C THR A 102 -1.99 12.46 5.69
N LEU A 103 -0.98 12.46 4.82
CA LEU A 103 -0.88 13.40 3.72
C LEU A 103 -1.13 12.64 2.41
N ALA A 104 -2.25 12.93 1.75
CA ALA A 104 -2.62 12.28 0.49
C ALA A 104 -2.75 13.30 -0.63
N LEU A 105 -1.69 13.42 -1.43
CA LEU A 105 -1.55 14.33 -2.56
C LEU A 105 -1.11 13.56 -3.82
N SER A 106 -1.34 12.25 -3.89
CA SER A 106 -1.13 11.48 -5.12
C SER A 106 -2.02 11.99 -6.26
N MET A 107 -1.59 11.80 -7.52
CA MET A 107 -2.29 12.23 -8.74
C MET A 107 -2.51 13.76 -8.79
N ASN A 108 -1.41 14.49 -8.68
CA ASN A 108 -1.36 15.96 -8.73
C ASN A 108 -0.17 16.44 -9.59
N ASN A 109 0.00 17.75 -9.73
CA ASN A 109 1.12 18.37 -10.45
C ASN A 109 2.09 19.07 -9.48
N ILE A 110 2.47 18.39 -8.39
CA ILE A 110 3.39 18.94 -7.39
C ILE A 110 4.83 18.70 -7.85
N SER A 111 5.59 19.76 -8.04
CA SER A 111 6.98 19.74 -8.52
C SER A 111 7.93 20.41 -7.52
N SER A 112 8.54 19.57 -6.68
CA SER A 112 9.46 20.00 -5.62
C SER A 112 10.35 18.85 -5.17
N GLU A 113 11.48 19.15 -4.51
CA GLU A 113 12.22 18.15 -3.74
C GLU A 113 11.51 17.79 -2.44
N LEU A 114 11.60 16.52 -2.02
CA LEU A 114 10.93 16.02 -0.81
C LEU A 114 11.67 16.40 0.49
N THR A 115 12.96 16.75 0.41
CA THR A 115 13.83 17.05 1.57
C THR A 115 13.27 18.19 2.43
N GLU A 116 12.91 19.33 1.82
CA GLU A 116 12.38 20.49 2.55
C GLU A 116 11.09 20.18 3.33
N PHE A 117 10.24 19.27 2.83
CA PHE A 117 9.05 18.82 3.54
C PHE A 117 9.40 17.99 4.79
N VAL A 118 10.29 17.00 4.67
CA VAL A 118 10.69 16.13 5.79
C VAL A 118 11.45 16.93 6.86
N ASP A 119 12.40 17.77 6.45
CA ASP A 119 13.15 18.66 7.36
C ASP A 119 12.25 19.73 8.00
N GLY A 120 11.13 20.06 7.35
CA GLY A 120 10.09 20.93 7.90
C GLY A 120 9.58 20.49 9.27
N PHE A 121 9.51 19.17 9.52
CA PHE A 121 9.02 18.62 10.79
C PHE A 121 10.02 18.76 11.94
N SER A 122 11.25 19.22 11.71
CA SER A 122 12.36 19.28 12.69
C SER A 122 11.98 19.86 14.07
N SER A 123 11.03 20.80 14.14
CA SER A 123 10.55 21.39 15.41
C SER A 123 9.54 20.54 16.21
N CYS A 124 9.04 19.44 15.66
CA CYS A 124 8.13 18.54 16.37
C CYS A 124 8.92 17.64 17.34
N ALA A 125 8.43 17.47 18.57
CA ALA A 125 8.98 16.47 19.49
C ALA A 125 8.74 15.05 18.96
N ASN A 126 7.49 14.75 18.60
CA ASN A 126 7.08 13.51 17.95
C ASN A 126 6.36 13.86 16.63
N VAL A 127 6.46 13.02 15.61
CA VAL A 127 5.69 13.14 14.36
C VAL A 127 4.77 11.94 14.21
N SER A 128 3.47 12.18 14.03
CA SER A 128 2.44 11.13 13.97
C SER A 128 2.10 10.65 12.56
N LEU A 129 2.93 10.94 11.55
CA LEU A 129 2.64 10.63 10.15
C LEU A 129 2.67 9.12 9.90
N GLU A 130 1.51 8.55 9.56
CA GLU A 130 1.31 7.12 9.31
C GLU A 130 1.26 6.80 7.80
N SER A 131 0.81 7.74 6.96
CA SER A 131 0.73 7.58 5.50
C SER A 131 1.17 8.85 4.78
N LEU A 132 2.16 8.72 3.89
CA LEU A 132 2.65 9.77 3.00
C LEU A 132 2.43 9.31 1.56
N GLU A 133 1.46 9.92 0.89
CA GLU A 133 1.00 9.51 -0.43
C GLU A 133 1.19 10.67 -1.41
N LEU A 134 2.19 10.55 -2.29
CA LEU A 134 2.62 11.56 -3.26
C LEU A 134 2.86 10.95 -4.66
N GLY A 135 2.33 9.74 -4.93
CA GLY A 135 2.53 9.05 -6.21
C GLY A 135 1.87 9.79 -7.38
N TYR A 136 2.38 9.66 -8.60
CA TYR A 136 1.94 10.43 -9.78
C TYR A 136 2.00 11.95 -9.53
N ASN A 137 3.22 12.47 -9.49
CA ASN A 137 3.53 13.89 -9.34
C ASN A 137 4.82 14.24 -10.12
N GLY A 138 5.22 15.51 -10.09
CA GLY A 138 6.47 16.01 -10.67
C GLY A 138 7.62 16.12 -9.66
N LEU A 139 7.65 15.30 -8.59
CA LEU A 139 8.70 15.41 -7.57
C LEU A 139 10.05 14.96 -8.13
N VAL A 140 11.11 15.67 -7.73
CA VAL A 140 12.46 15.53 -8.28
C VAL A 140 13.51 15.40 -7.19
N GLY A 141 14.74 15.06 -7.59
CA GLY A 141 15.90 15.03 -6.71
C GLY A 141 16.04 13.71 -5.95
N PHE A 142 16.75 13.75 -4.83
CA PHE A 142 17.02 12.55 -4.02
C PHE A 142 15.93 12.34 -2.96
N LEU A 143 15.76 11.08 -2.53
CA LEU A 143 15.02 10.82 -1.31
C LEU A 143 15.73 11.47 -0.09
N PRO A 144 14.98 12.09 0.85
CA PRO A 144 15.52 12.74 2.04
C PRO A 144 16.50 11.88 2.84
N LYS A 145 17.49 12.49 3.48
CA LYS A 145 18.42 11.77 4.37
C LYS A 145 17.90 11.63 5.81
N SER A 146 16.82 12.32 6.15
CA SER A 146 16.32 12.60 7.51
C SER A 146 15.03 11.81 7.88
N TRP A 147 14.88 10.58 7.38
CA TRP A 147 13.71 9.73 7.62
C TRP A 147 13.52 9.30 9.08
N GLU A 148 14.58 9.34 9.90
CA GLU A 148 14.59 8.85 11.29
C GLU A 148 13.58 9.52 12.23
N ARG A 149 12.95 10.61 11.78
CA ARG A 149 11.91 11.33 12.53
C ARG A 149 10.48 10.91 12.18
N LEU A 150 10.29 10.14 11.12
CA LEU A 150 8.98 9.67 10.63
C LEU A 150 8.71 8.20 11.04
N THR A 151 9.17 7.77 12.21
CA THR A 151 9.11 6.37 12.69
C THR A 151 7.69 5.77 12.79
N SER A 152 6.66 6.61 12.81
CA SER A 152 5.24 6.19 12.76
C SER A 152 4.76 5.80 11.36
N LEU A 153 5.56 6.04 10.32
CA LEU A 153 5.15 5.86 8.92
C LEU A 153 4.95 4.38 8.58
N LYS A 154 3.75 4.05 8.11
CA LYS A 154 3.31 2.72 7.70
C LYS A 154 3.24 2.57 6.19
N ARG A 155 2.98 3.67 5.47
CA ARG A 155 2.91 3.69 4.00
C ARG A 155 3.68 4.87 3.44
N LEU A 156 4.55 4.58 2.47
CA LEU A 156 5.30 5.57 1.70
C LEU A 156 5.04 5.30 0.21
N ILE A 157 4.22 6.16 -0.40
CA ILE A 157 3.71 5.98 -1.76
C ILE A 157 4.28 7.10 -2.64
N LEU A 158 5.29 6.81 -3.44
CA LEU A 158 6.09 7.75 -4.26
C LEU A 158 6.25 7.32 -5.74
N TRP A 159 5.42 6.39 -6.21
CA TRP A 159 5.45 5.89 -7.60
C TRP A 159 5.17 7.00 -8.64
N ASP A 160 5.53 6.81 -9.90
CA ASP A 160 5.40 7.79 -11.00
C ASP A 160 5.84 9.20 -10.58
N ASN A 161 7.15 9.36 -10.35
CA ASN A 161 7.80 10.62 -10.05
C ASN A 161 9.17 10.67 -10.78
N SER A 162 10.02 11.66 -10.47
CA SER A 162 11.37 11.80 -11.04
C SER A 162 12.46 11.77 -9.95
N PHE A 163 12.32 10.90 -8.95
CA PHE A 163 13.35 10.67 -7.95
C PHE A 163 14.58 9.96 -8.55
N ILE A 164 15.77 10.35 -8.10
CA ILE A 164 17.08 9.83 -8.57
C ILE A 164 17.94 9.30 -7.41
N GLY A 165 18.98 8.55 -7.74
CA GLY A 165 19.99 8.06 -6.79
C GLY A 165 19.58 6.81 -6.00
N SER A 166 20.17 6.65 -4.81
CA SER A 166 19.98 5.49 -3.92
C SER A 166 18.81 5.66 -2.97
N ILE A 167 18.31 4.55 -2.43
CA ILE A 167 17.51 4.57 -1.19
C ILE A 167 18.44 4.98 -0.03
N PRO A 168 18.06 5.96 0.81
CA PRO A 168 18.91 6.50 1.87
C PRO A 168 18.98 5.55 3.07
N GLN A 169 20.14 5.49 3.74
CA GLN A 169 20.36 4.54 4.84
C GLN A 169 19.42 4.74 6.04
N SER A 170 18.93 5.96 6.26
CA SER A 170 17.93 6.28 7.30
C SER A 170 16.54 5.66 7.06
N ILE A 171 16.27 5.08 5.87
CA ILE A 171 15.02 4.37 5.61
C ILE A 171 14.80 3.24 6.65
N GLY A 172 15.86 2.56 7.09
CA GLY A 172 15.78 1.45 8.06
C GLY A 172 15.19 1.84 9.42
N ASN A 173 15.18 3.14 9.76
CA ASN A 173 14.59 3.66 10.98
C ASN A 173 13.04 3.67 10.92
N LEU A 174 12.44 3.49 9.73
CA LEU A 174 10.99 3.42 9.54
C LEU A 174 10.45 2.02 9.89
N THR A 175 10.69 1.55 11.11
CA THR A 175 10.37 0.17 11.53
C THR A 175 8.87 -0.17 11.52
N SER A 176 8.00 0.84 11.46
CA SER A 176 6.54 0.70 11.27
C SER A 176 6.12 0.52 9.79
N LEU A 177 7.03 0.69 8.83
CA LEU A 177 6.71 0.74 7.41
C LEU A 177 6.27 -0.64 6.91
N ASN A 178 5.07 -0.68 6.34
CA ASN A 178 4.41 -1.88 5.81
C ASN A 178 4.40 -1.88 4.27
N GLU A 179 4.18 -0.71 3.68
CA GLU A 179 4.04 -0.52 2.23
C GLU A 179 5.03 0.54 1.73
N LEU A 180 5.83 0.17 0.72
CA LEU A 180 6.76 1.08 0.04
C LEU A 180 6.59 0.97 -1.47
N TYR A 181 6.19 2.06 -2.13
CA TYR A 181 6.06 2.14 -3.58
C TYR A 181 6.97 3.24 -4.13
N LEU A 182 7.99 2.84 -4.89
CA LEU A 182 8.97 3.68 -5.59
C LEU A 182 8.93 3.46 -7.12
N ALA A 183 7.95 2.69 -7.61
CA ALA A 183 7.80 2.31 -9.02
C ALA A 183 7.91 3.51 -9.98
N ASN A 184 8.40 3.28 -11.20
CA ASN A 184 8.47 4.28 -12.27
C ASN A 184 9.11 5.61 -11.81
N ASN A 185 10.36 5.52 -11.37
CA ASN A 185 11.20 6.68 -11.05
C ASN A 185 12.52 6.56 -11.83
N GLN A 186 13.43 7.51 -11.61
CA GLN A 186 14.75 7.55 -12.24
C GLN A 186 15.84 7.05 -11.27
N MET A 187 15.48 6.20 -10.31
CA MET A 187 16.40 5.76 -9.26
C MET A 187 17.45 4.80 -9.82
N ASN A 188 18.69 5.27 -9.82
CA ASN A 188 19.84 4.62 -10.43
C ASN A 188 20.93 4.23 -9.42
N GLY A 189 20.65 4.35 -8.12
CA GLY A 189 21.59 4.04 -7.05
C GLY A 189 21.48 2.61 -6.54
N THR A 190 21.69 2.49 -5.23
CA THR A 190 21.72 1.25 -4.44
C THR A 190 20.58 1.17 -3.42
N ILE A 191 20.27 -0.05 -2.99
CA ILE A 191 19.49 -0.32 -1.78
C ILE A 191 20.48 -0.47 -0.61
N PRO A 192 20.29 0.19 0.54
CA PRO A 192 21.19 0.10 1.69
C PRO A 192 20.95 -1.18 2.50
N GLU A 193 21.95 -1.67 3.22
CA GLU A 193 21.79 -2.83 4.13
C GLU A 193 20.75 -2.59 5.23
N SER A 194 20.58 -1.34 5.65
CA SER A 194 19.55 -0.95 6.62
C SER A 194 18.12 -1.15 6.11
N PHE A 195 17.91 -1.35 4.81
CA PHE A 195 16.60 -1.73 4.26
C PHE A 195 16.06 -3.00 4.93
N GLY A 196 16.93 -3.97 5.26
CA GLY A 196 16.56 -5.18 5.99
C GLY A 196 16.05 -4.94 7.42
N GLN A 197 16.19 -3.74 7.98
CA GLN A 197 15.65 -3.40 9.31
C GLN A 197 14.12 -3.15 9.29
N LEU A 198 13.53 -3.04 8.11
CA LEU A 198 12.10 -2.82 7.88
C LEU A 198 11.28 -4.11 8.14
N SER A 199 11.29 -4.60 9.37
CA SER A 199 10.72 -5.90 9.75
C SER A 199 9.19 -6.00 9.58
N ALA A 200 8.48 -4.86 9.56
CA ALA A 200 7.04 -4.77 9.30
C ALA A 200 6.67 -4.73 7.79
N LEU A 201 7.66 -4.57 6.90
CA LEU A 201 7.45 -4.36 5.47
C LEU A 201 6.87 -5.61 4.83
N SER A 202 5.71 -5.46 4.20
CA SER A 202 4.95 -6.56 3.58
C SER A 202 4.86 -6.44 2.06
N THR A 203 4.81 -5.20 1.54
CA THR A 203 4.71 -4.93 0.11
C THR A 203 5.76 -3.90 -0.30
N VAL A 204 6.56 -4.25 -1.31
CA VAL A 204 7.60 -3.39 -1.89
C VAL A 204 7.46 -3.39 -3.40
N ASP A 205 7.31 -2.19 -3.98
CA ASP A 205 7.37 -1.99 -5.41
C ASP A 205 8.48 -0.99 -5.76
N MET A 206 9.46 -1.46 -6.52
CA MET A 206 10.59 -0.68 -7.03
C MET A 206 10.78 -0.92 -8.54
N SER A 207 9.72 -1.35 -9.22
CA SER A 207 9.65 -1.59 -10.67
C SER A 207 9.93 -0.34 -11.50
N GLY A 208 10.18 -0.49 -12.80
CA GLY A 208 10.32 0.64 -13.73
C GLY A 208 11.46 1.62 -13.42
N ASN A 209 12.49 1.18 -12.68
CA ASN A 209 13.62 2.02 -12.26
C ASN A 209 14.97 1.51 -12.82
N PRO A 210 15.90 2.39 -13.21
CA PRO A 210 17.20 2.04 -13.78
C PRO A 210 18.26 1.70 -12.71
N TRP A 211 17.91 0.85 -11.73
CA TRP A 211 18.81 0.49 -10.62
C TRP A 211 20.15 -0.08 -11.11
N ASN A 212 21.27 0.56 -10.73
CA ASN A 212 22.61 0.08 -11.08
C ASN A 212 23.13 -1.02 -10.13
N ALA A 213 22.37 -1.38 -9.10
CA ALA A 213 22.83 -2.24 -8.02
C ALA A 213 22.42 -3.71 -8.17
N VAL A 214 23.32 -4.59 -7.75
CA VAL A 214 22.97 -5.96 -7.38
C VAL A 214 22.21 -5.90 -6.06
N ILE A 215 20.94 -6.32 -6.07
CA ILE A 215 20.19 -6.51 -4.82
C ILE A 215 20.73 -7.78 -4.17
N THR A 216 21.30 -7.65 -2.98
CA THR A 216 21.93 -8.77 -2.27
C THR A 216 20.96 -9.41 -1.28
N GLU A 217 21.13 -10.71 -1.03
CA GLU A 217 20.31 -11.43 -0.03
C GLU A 217 20.33 -10.73 1.33
N ALA A 218 21.48 -10.20 1.75
CA ALA A 218 21.65 -9.47 3.03
C ALA A 218 20.73 -8.25 3.18
N GLN A 219 20.37 -7.56 2.08
CA GLN A 219 19.48 -6.39 2.11
C GLN A 219 18.01 -6.77 2.37
N LEU A 220 17.62 -8.00 2.05
CA LEU A 220 16.22 -8.46 2.14
C LEU A 220 15.98 -9.58 3.16
N PHE A 221 17.03 -10.31 3.59
CA PHE A 221 16.95 -11.50 4.46
C PHE A 221 16.17 -11.25 5.77
N ASN A 222 16.29 -10.03 6.32
CA ASN A 222 15.64 -9.62 7.56
C ASN A 222 14.23 -9.01 7.38
N LEU A 223 13.71 -8.91 6.14
CA LEU A 223 12.33 -8.49 5.84
C LEU A 223 11.35 -9.62 6.15
N THR A 224 11.21 -9.94 7.44
CA THR A 224 10.50 -11.15 7.90
C THR A 224 9.02 -11.19 7.55
N SER A 225 8.42 -10.03 7.28
CA SER A 225 7.00 -9.85 6.95
C SER A 225 6.71 -9.71 5.46
N LEU A 226 7.74 -9.73 4.60
CA LEU A 226 7.61 -9.49 3.16
C LEU A 226 6.71 -10.55 2.51
N ARG A 227 5.81 -10.10 1.63
CA ARG A 227 4.83 -10.92 0.90
C ARG A 227 4.90 -10.69 -0.59
N GLU A 228 4.96 -9.43 -1.00
CA GLU A 228 4.87 -9.00 -2.39
C GLU A 228 6.09 -8.11 -2.71
N LEU A 229 6.86 -8.45 -3.74
CA LEU A 229 8.08 -7.77 -4.16
C LEU A 229 8.10 -7.58 -5.68
N TYR A 230 7.93 -6.35 -6.14
CA TYR A 230 7.96 -5.98 -7.55
C TYR A 230 9.31 -5.33 -7.90
N ILE A 231 10.10 -6.02 -8.72
CA ILE A 231 11.41 -5.57 -9.21
C ILE A 231 11.51 -5.92 -10.71
N SER A 232 10.97 -5.05 -11.56
CA SER A 232 11.37 -4.98 -12.97
C SER A 232 12.40 -3.86 -13.15
N SER A 233 13.54 -4.20 -13.72
CA SER A 233 14.62 -3.25 -14.02
C SER A 233 14.64 -2.97 -15.51
N THR A 234 14.72 -1.71 -15.90
CA THR A 234 15.00 -1.31 -17.29
C THR A 234 16.47 -1.50 -17.67
N SER A 235 17.33 -1.92 -16.72
CA SER A 235 18.76 -2.13 -16.91
C SER A 235 19.09 -3.62 -17.15
N PRO A 236 19.74 -3.97 -18.29
CA PRO A 236 20.11 -5.36 -18.62
C PRO A 236 21.26 -5.93 -17.76
N LYS A 237 21.69 -5.22 -16.70
CA LYS A 237 22.80 -5.62 -15.80
C LYS A 237 22.37 -6.01 -14.39
N THR A 238 21.07 -5.95 -14.07
CA THR A 238 20.57 -6.24 -12.72
C THR A 238 20.49 -7.75 -12.48
N THR A 239 21.57 -8.36 -11.99
CA THR A 239 21.56 -9.77 -11.54
C THR A 239 20.86 -9.89 -10.19
N LEU A 240 19.65 -10.44 -10.16
CA LEU A 240 18.96 -10.80 -8.92
C LEU A 240 19.36 -12.22 -8.50
N VAL A 241 20.01 -12.36 -7.34
CA VAL A 241 20.36 -13.66 -6.75
C VAL A 241 19.66 -13.78 -5.40
N PHE A 242 18.62 -14.62 -5.34
CA PHE A 242 17.88 -14.90 -4.12
C PHE A 242 17.96 -16.39 -3.79
N ASN A 243 18.31 -16.74 -2.54
CA ASN A 243 18.24 -18.09 -2.00
C ASN A 243 17.19 -18.17 -0.89
N TRP A 244 15.93 -17.88 -1.26
CA TRP A 244 14.88 -17.57 -0.29
C TRP A 244 14.09 -18.82 0.15
N THR A 245 13.92 -19.01 1.45
CA THR A 245 13.30 -20.23 2.04
C THR A 245 11.83 -20.07 2.48
N ARG A 246 11.28 -18.84 2.44
CA ARG A 246 9.89 -18.50 2.78
C ARG A 246 9.06 -18.17 1.51
N PRO A 247 7.73 -18.31 1.52
CA PRO A 247 6.92 -17.90 0.37
C PRO A 247 6.83 -16.36 0.26
N VAL A 248 7.47 -15.80 -0.78
CA VAL A 248 7.36 -14.40 -1.21
C VAL A 248 6.99 -14.40 -2.69
N GLU A 249 5.97 -13.63 -3.06
CA GLU A 249 5.55 -13.42 -4.44
C GLU A 249 6.47 -12.35 -5.07
N VAL A 250 7.37 -12.78 -5.96
CA VAL A 250 8.31 -11.89 -6.67
C VAL A 250 7.85 -11.70 -8.11
N HIS A 251 7.74 -10.44 -8.52
CA HIS A 251 7.26 -10.04 -9.85
C HIS A 251 8.34 -9.27 -10.60
N SER A 252 8.59 -9.68 -11.86
CA SER A 252 9.48 -9.00 -12.79
C SER A 252 8.92 -9.09 -14.21
N ASP A 253 8.74 -7.93 -14.85
CA ASP A 253 8.33 -7.83 -16.25
C ASP A 253 9.54 -8.05 -17.18
N ALA A 254 9.37 -8.93 -18.16
CA ALA A 254 10.38 -9.23 -19.16
C ALA A 254 9.92 -8.74 -20.54
N GLU A 255 10.12 -7.45 -20.84
CA GLU A 255 10.10 -6.94 -22.21
C GLU A 255 11.51 -6.52 -22.66
N SER A 256 12.21 -7.41 -23.34
CA SER A 256 13.32 -7.04 -24.23
C SER A 256 12.86 -7.10 -25.68
N ARG A 257 12.39 -5.98 -26.22
CA ARG A 257 12.16 -5.81 -27.66
C ARG A 257 13.47 -5.47 -28.39
N ASP A 258 14.36 -6.45 -28.51
CA ASP A 258 15.44 -6.41 -29.50
C ASP A 258 15.69 -7.82 -30.04
N SER A 259 15.59 -7.97 -31.36
CA SER A 259 15.66 -9.24 -32.08
C SER A 259 17.07 -9.59 -32.56
N SER A 260 18.11 -9.01 -31.97
CA SER A 260 19.45 -9.03 -32.56
C SER A 260 20.67 -9.23 -31.62
N LEU A 261 20.63 -10.14 -30.63
CA LEU A 261 21.82 -10.82 -30.04
C LEU A 261 21.41 -12.06 -29.20
N PRO A 262 22.30 -13.05 -28.93
CA PRO A 262 21.89 -14.40 -28.57
C PRO A 262 21.53 -14.61 -27.08
N THR A 263 20.43 -15.33 -26.90
CA THR A 263 19.94 -16.03 -25.69
C THR A 263 20.91 -16.14 -24.50
N LEU A 264 20.61 -15.43 -23.41
CA LEU A 264 21.12 -15.75 -22.07
C LEU A 264 19.98 -16.26 -21.18
N VAL A 265 19.64 -17.54 -21.32
CA VAL A 265 18.70 -18.21 -20.41
C VAL A 265 19.31 -18.25 -19.01
N SER A 266 18.53 -17.82 -18.00
CA SER A 266 18.91 -17.88 -16.59
C SER A 266 19.18 -19.32 -16.15
N ARG A 267 20.46 -19.67 -15.99
CA ARG A 267 20.87 -20.97 -15.46
C ARG A 267 20.64 -21.05 -13.95
N ILE A 268 19.45 -21.49 -13.54
CA ILE A 268 19.19 -21.90 -12.16
C ILE A 268 19.89 -23.25 -11.91
N ALA A 269 20.99 -23.23 -11.15
CA ALA A 269 21.75 -24.43 -10.82
C ALA A 269 21.18 -25.14 -9.58
N PHE A 270 20.22 -26.04 -9.77
CA PHE A 270 19.83 -26.99 -8.72
C PHE A 270 20.90 -28.09 -8.58
N HIS A 271 21.52 -28.18 -7.40
CA HIS A 271 22.32 -29.35 -6.99
C HIS A 271 21.55 -30.15 -5.94
N VAL A 272 20.66 -31.03 -6.40
CA VAL A 272 20.00 -32.03 -5.55
C VAL A 272 20.87 -33.28 -5.50
N LYS A 273 21.37 -33.64 -4.31
CA LYS A 273 22.04 -34.94 -4.11
C LYS A 273 21.03 -36.06 -4.23
N THR A 274 21.18 -36.90 -5.25
CA THR A 274 20.39 -38.12 -5.45
C THR A 274 20.78 -39.20 -4.43
N VAL A 275 19.80 -39.74 -3.71
CA VAL A 275 19.91 -41.06 -3.05
C VAL A 275 19.15 -42.06 -3.89
N GLN A 276 19.80 -43.18 -4.20
CA GLN A 276 19.35 -44.19 -5.16
C GLN A 276 18.84 -45.43 -4.41
N CYS A 277 17.69 -45.97 -4.82
CA CYS A 277 17.24 -47.31 -4.43
C CYS A 277 16.55 -48.00 -5.62
N LEU A 278 16.80 -49.29 -5.80
CA LEU A 278 16.43 -50.07 -6.99
C LEU A 278 15.33 -51.11 -6.69
N LEU A 279 14.35 -51.18 -7.59
CA LEU A 279 13.61 -52.35 -8.08
C LEU A 279 13.30 -53.56 -7.15
N SER A 280 12.03 -53.66 -6.71
CA SER A 280 11.17 -54.89 -6.67
C SER A 280 9.75 -54.55 -6.16
N GLY A 281 8.68 -55.34 -6.35
CA GLY A 281 8.48 -56.47 -7.28
C GLY A 281 7.23 -57.35 -7.05
N VAL A 282 6.23 -57.26 -7.95
CA VAL A 282 5.27 -58.33 -8.37
C VAL A 282 4.09 -58.80 -7.44
N PHE A 283 2.88 -58.88 -8.03
CA PHE A 283 1.60 -59.62 -7.75
C PHE A 283 0.70 -59.47 -6.48
N TYR A 284 -0.50 -58.90 -6.72
CA TYR A 284 -1.90 -59.39 -6.48
C TYR A 284 -2.59 -59.61 -5.08
N LEU A 285 -3.70 -58.85 -4.93
CA LEU A 285 -5.07 -59.12 -4.38
C LEU A 285 -5.44 -59.40 -2.88
N GLU A 286 -6.61 -58.81 -2.56
CA GLU A 286 -7.65 -59.11 -1.54
C GLU A 286 -7.46 -58.86 -0.02
N THR A 287 -7.71 -57.59 0.34
CA THR A 287 -8.53 -57.08 1.48
C THR A 287 -8.88 -57.97 2.69
N ILE A 288 -8.44 -57.53 3.87
CA ILE A 288 -9.32 -57.34 5.05
C ILE A 288 -9.00 -55.96 5.68
N LYS A 289 -10.03 -55.19 6.07
CA LYS A 289 -9.89 -53.88 6.73
C LYS A 289 -9.51 -54.03 8.20
N LEU A 290 -8.56 -53.22 8.68
CA LEU A 290 -8.77 -52.34 9.85
C LEU A 290 -7.64 -51.30 10.02
N THR A 291 -8.05 -50.04 10.20
CA THR A 291 -7.29 -48.87 10.71
C THR A 291 -6.05 -48.32 9.96
N SER A 292 -6.11 -47.01 9.71
CA SER A 292 -5.01 -46.08 9.40
C SER A 292 -4.17 -46.31 8.14
N CYS A 293 -4.51 -45.58 7.06
CA CYS A 293 -3.55 -44.68 6.42
C CYS A 293 -4.24 -43.58 5.59
N TYR A 294 -3.97 -42.36 6.02
CA TYR A 294 -4.03 -41.05 5.36
C TYR A 294 -4.02 -41.05 3.81
N ASN A 295 -5.17 -41.27 3.17
CA ASN A 295 -5.35 -40.95 1.74
C ASN A 295 -5.63 -39.45 1.55
N ASN A 296 -4.62 -38.62 1.82
CA ASN A 296 -4.57 -37.28 1.23
C ASN A 296 -4.25 -37.45 -0.25
N VAL A 297 -5.30 -37.52 -1.09
CA VAL A 297 -5.18 -37.10 -2.49
C VAL A 297 -4.81 -35.62 -2.45
N ILE A 298 -3.53 -35.33 -2.66
CA ILE A 298 -3.06 -33.96 -2.81
C ILE A 298 -3.56 -33.48 -4.17
N ASN A 299 -4.72 -32.82 -4.17
CA ASN A 299 -5.21 -32.10 -5.35
C ASN A 299 -4.23 -30.96 -5.65
N ASN A 300 -3.34 -31.20 -6.61
CA ASN A 300 -2.43 -30.19 -7.18
C ASN A 300 -3.19 -29.27 -8.15
N GLY A 301 -4.27 -28.65 -7.67
CA GLY A 301 -5.23 -27.86 -8.42
C GLY A 301 -6.43 -27.50 -7.55
N CYS A 302 -7.15 -26.44 -7.91
CA CYS A 302 -8.41 -26.12 -7.24
C CYS A 302 -9.47 -27.19 -7.57
N PHE A 303 -10.56 -27.25 -6.79
CA PHE A 303 -11.61 -28.21 -7.07
C PHE A 303 -12.14 -28.06 -8.50
N GLU A 304 -12.34 -29.19 -9.18
CA GLU A 304 -12.73 -29.23 -10.59
C GLU A 304 -14.04 -28.45 -10.87
N THR A 305 -14.94 -28.34 -9.89
CA THR A 305 -16.14 -27.50 -9.95
C THR A 305 -15.85 -26.00 -9.93
N GLU A 306 -14.86 -25.58 -9.14
CA GLU A 306 -14.43 -24.18 -9.03
C GLU A 306 -13.57 -23.76 -10.22
N LYS A 307 -12.66 -24.64 -10.65
CA LYS A 307 -11.90 -24.52 -11.90
C LYS A 307 -12.81 -24.34 -13.10
N LYS A 308 -13.86 -25.17 -13.23
CA LYS A 308 -14.90 -25.03 -14.28
C LYS A 308 -15.70 -23.73 -14.16
N ALA A 309 -16.00 -23.27 -12.94
CA ALA A 309 -16.68 -22.00 -12.72
C ALA A 309 -15.83 -20.80 -13.17
N LEU A 310 -14.52 -20.84 -12.91
CA LEU A 310 -13.54 -19.85 -13.36
C LEU A 310 -13.36 -19.88 -14.88
N LEU A 311 -13.15 -21.05 -15.51
CA LEU A 311 -13.03 -21.14 -16.97
C LEU A 311 -14.28 -20.64 -17.68
N LYS A 312 -15.47 -21.00 -17.19
CA LYS A 312 -16.74 -20.50 -17.74
C LYS A 312 -16.97 -19.00 -17.47
N PHE A 313 -16.38 -18.44 -16.40
CA PHE A 313 -16.34 -17.00 -16.21
C PHE A 313 -15.43 -16.33 -17.26
N LYS A 314 -14.24 -16.88 -17.52
CA LYS A 314 -13.33 -16.42 -18.59
C LYS A 314 -13.96 -16.49 -19.99
N GLU A 315 -14.77 -17.52 -20.29
CA GLU A 315 -15.50 -17.64 -21.56
C GLU A 315 -16.50 -16.49 -21.81
N GLY A 316 -16.99 -15.81 -20.76
CA GLY A 316 -17.89 -14.65 -20.88
C GLY A 316 -17.19 -13.31 -21.08
N LEU A 317 -15.85 -13.29 -21.07
CA LEU A 317 -15.04 -12.08 -21.08
C LEU A 317 -14.23 -11.92 -22.37
N THR A 318 -14.09 -10.67 -22.79
CA THR A 318 -13.06 -10.25 -23.75
C THR A 318 -11.84 -9.76 -22.98
N ASP A 319 -10.66 -10.25 -23.35
CA ASP A 319 -9.39 -9.98 -22.68
C ASP A 319 -8.35 -9.46 -23.70
N PRO A 320 -8.38 -8.16 -24.07
CA PRO A 320 -7.55 -7.61 -25.14
C PRO A 320 -6.04 -7.68 -24.86
N LEU A 321 -5.65 -7.65 -23.59
CA LEU A 321 -4.24 -7.61 -23.15
C LEU A 321 -3.73 -8.95 -22.59
N GLY A 322 -4.55 -10.00 -22.57
CA GLY A 322 -4.14 -11.32 -22.11
C GLY A 322 -3.92 -11.41 -20.60
N HIS A 323 -4.68 -10.65 -19.79
CA HIS A 323 -4.64 -10.72 -18.32
C HIS A 323 -4.94 -12.15 -17.82
N LEU A 324 -5.85 -12.84 -18.48
CA LEU A 324 -6.30 -14.22 -18.23
C LEU A 324 -5.53 -15.27 -19.05
N SER A 325 -4.44 -14.90 -19.74
CA SER A 325 -3.60 -15.83 -20.51
C SER A 325 -3.09 -17.02 -19.70
N SER A 326 -2.76 -16.78 -18.42
CA SER A 326 -2.33 -17.83 -17.48
C SER A 326 -3.42 -18.84 -17.09
N TRP A 327 -4.70 -18.57 -17.40
CA TRP A 327 -5.82 -19.45 -17.06
C TRP A 327 -5.95 -20.58 -18.08
N VAL A 328 -5.01 -21.52 -17.97
CA VAL A 328 -4.88 -22.72 -18.82
C VAL A 328 -4.39 -23.90 -17.97
N GLY A 329 -4.70 -25.13 -18.43
CA GLY A 329 -4.28 -26.37 -17.77
C GLY A 329 -5.06 -26.72 -16.50
N GLU A 330 -4.55 -27.72 -15.78
CA GLU A 330 -5.24 -28.34 -14.65
C GLU A 330 -5.05 -27.60 -13.30
N ASN A 331 -3.94 -26.89 -13.13
CA ASN A 331 -3.56 -26.33 -11.83
C ASN A 331 -3.86 -24.84 -11.72
N CYS A 332 -5.08 -24.48 -11.32
CA CYS A 332 -5.48 -23.09 -11.14
C CYS A 332 -4.84 -22.37 -9.92
N PHE A 333 -3.92 -22.99 -9.17
CA PHE A 333 -3.01 -22.26 -8.26
C PHE A 333 -2.00 -21.37 -9.01
N THR A 334 -1.74 -21.63 -10.30
CA THR A 334 -0.80 -20.83 -11.12
C THR A 334 -1.50 -19.73 -11.92
N TRP A 335 -2.82 -19.59 -11.78
CA TRP A 335 -3.60 -18.62 -12.56
C TRP A 335 -3.51 -17.24 -11.93
N ARG A 336 -3.05 -16.25 -12.71
CA ARG A 336 -2.95 -14.85 -12.29
C ARG A 336 -4.29 -14.39 -11.73
N GLY A 337 -4.24 -13.78 -10.55
CA GLY A 337 -5.41 -13.28 -9.83
C GLY A 337 -6.11 -14.32 -8.95
N VAL A 338 -6.00 -15.62 -9.23
CA VAL A 338 -6.66 -16.69 -8.44
C VAL A 338 -5.77 -17.09 -7.26
N ARG A 339 -6.32 -17.11 -6.04
CA ARG A 339 -5.66 -17.71 -4.87
C ARG A 339 -6.55 -18.78 -4.26
N CYS A 340 -5.93 -19.91 -3.93
CA CYS A 340 -6.59 -21.05 -3.31
C CYS A 340 -6.11 -21.27 -1.88
N ASN A 341 -6.90 -21.99 -1.10
CA ASN A 341 -6.55 -22.41 0.24
C ASN A 341 -5.59 -23.59 0.17
N ASN A 342 -4.35 -23.40 0.62
CA ASN A 342 -3.28 -24.41 0.57
C ASN A 342 -3.55 -25.70 1.38
N ARG A 343 -4.64 -25.78 2.15
CA ARG A 343 -5.05 -27.01 2.88
C ARG A 343 -6.24 -27.72 2.25
N THR A 344 -7.17 -27.00 1.61
CA THR A 344 -8.39 -27.59 1.05
C THR A 344 -8.42 -27.63 -0.47
N GLY A 345 -7.65 -26.76 -1.15
CA GLY A 345 -7.75 -26.56 -2.59
C GLY A 345 -8.85 -25.58 -3.02
N ASN A 346 -9.70 -25.10 -2.10
CA ASN A 346 -10.79 -24.18 -2.47
C ASN A 346 -10.26 -22.84 -2.97
N VAL A 347 -10.89 -22.26 -3.99
CA VAL A 347 -10.65 -20.87 -4.41
C VAL A 347 -11.17 -19.92 -3.33
N ILE A 348 -10.29 -19.05 -2.83
CA ILE A 348 -10.59 -18.10 -1.74
C ILE A 348 -10.43 -16.63 -2.13
N ASN A 349 -9.65 -16.32 -3.17
CA ASN A 349 -9.45 -14.96 -3.64
C ASN A 349 -9.41 -14.92 -5.16
N HIS A 350 -9.89 -13.82 -5.72
CA HIS A 350 -9.83 -13.55 -7.15
C HIS A 350 -9.62 -12.05 -7.44
N LYS A 351 -8.39 -11.64 -7.80
CA LYS A 351 -8.03 -10.25 -8.16
C LYS A 351 -7.77 -10.11 -9.66
N LEU A 352 -8.64 -9.40 -10.38
CA LEU A 352 -8.45 -8.96 -11.76
C LEU A 352 -8.65 -7.45 -11.93
N ARG A 353 -8.40 -6.65 -10.88
CA ARG A 353 -8.47 -5.19 -10.98
C ARG A 353 -7.60 -4.70 -12.13
N ASN A 354 -8.18 -3.95 -13.07
CA ASN A 354 -7.39 -3.29 -14.10
C ASN A 354 -6.45 -2.28 -13.45
N GLN A 355 -5.15 -2.42 -13.71
CA GLN A 355 -4.12 -1.52 -13.18
C GLN A 355 -4.00 -0.24 -14.03
N PHE A 356 -4.58 -0.23 -15.24
CA PHE A 356 -4.46 0.85 -16.22
C PHE A 356 -5.86 1.25 -16.76
N PRO A 357 -6.76 1.84 -15.94
CA PRO A 357 -8.10 2.26 -16.36
C PRO A 357 -8.13 3.30 -17.48
N ASP A 358 -7.05 4.06 -17.67
CA ASP A 358 -6.98 5.15 -18.64
C ASP A 358 -6.02 4.84 -19.82
N SER A 359 -5.48 3.62 -19.93
CA SER A 359 -4.60 3.25 -21.04
C SER A 359 -5.38 2.84 -22.28
N TYR A 360 -5.73 3.82 -23.10
CA TYR A 360 -6.01 3.56 -24.51
C TYR A 360 -4.71 3.19 -25.21
N ASP A 361 -4.68 2.03 -25.89
CA ASP A 361 -3.62 1.76 -26.88
C ASP A 361 -3.62 2.85 -27.97
N ARG A 362 -2.53 2.95 -28.76
CA ARG A 362 -2.46 3.85 -29.93
C ARG A 362 -3.58 3.64 -30.96
N ASN A 363 -4.30 2.51 -30.88
CA ASN A 363 -5.48 2.19 -31.68
C ASN A 363 -6.83 2.51 -31.01
N GLY A 364 -6.84 3.07 -29.79
CA GLY A 364 -8.06 3.46 -29.06
C GLY A 364 -8.78 2.31 -28.34
N ILE A 365 -8.10 1.18 -28.11
CA ILE A 365 -8.67 0.01 -27.42
C ILE A 365 -8.42 0.13 -25.91
N ASP A 366 -9.46 -0.11 -25.12
CA ASP A 366 -9.43 -0.17 -23.65
C ASP A 366 -8.65 -1.41 -23.19
N GLY A 367 -7.77 -1.24 -22.19
CA GLY A 367 -6.95 -2.32 -21.62
C GLY A 367 -7.66 -3.17 -20.55
N GLY A 368 -8.87 -2.79 -20.15
CA GLY A 368 -9.69 -3.52 -19.19
C GLY A 368 -10.27 -4.82 -19.75
N LEU A 369 -10.73 -5.69 -18.85
CA LEU A 369 -11.59 -6.80 -19.20
C LEU A 369 -12.99 -6.27 -19.56
N GLU A 370 -13.55 -6.75 -20.66
CA GLU A 370 -14.88 -6.40 -21.14
C GLU A 370 -15.79 -7.64 -21.21
N GLY A 371 -17.10 -7.44 -21.40
CA GLY A 371 -18.06 -8.54 -21.59
C GLY A 371 -19.03 -8.76 -20.42
N GLU A 372 -19.67 -9.93 -20.38
CA GLU A 372 -20.73 -10.24 -19.42
C GLU A 372 -20.17 -10.97 -18.18
N ILE A 373 -20.44 -10.42 -16.98
CA ILE A 373 -20.15 -11.10 -15.71
C ILE A 373 -21.15 -12.23 -15.50
N ILE A 374 -20.88 -13.39 -16.09
CA ILE A 374 -21.68 -14.60 -15.90
C ILE A 374 -21.67 -14.99 -14.41
N PRO A 375 -22.83 -15.28 -13.76
CA PRO A 375 -22.93 -15.58 -12.34
C PRO A 375 -22.33 -16.95 -11.92
N THR A 376 -21.44 -17.55 -12.72
CA THR A 376 -20.74 -18.81 -12.39
C THR A 376 -19.82 -18.68 -11.18
N LEU A 377 -19.31 -17.48 -10.89
CA LEU A 377 -18.51 -17.19 -9.69
C LEU A 377 -19.26 -17.49 -8.38
N LEU A 378 -20.60 -17.56 -8.39
CA LEU A 378 -21.40 -17.99 -7.22
C LEU A 378 -21.18 -19.47 -6.83
N ASN A 379 -20.53 -20.26 -7.68
CA ASN A 379 -20.10 -21.62 -7.36
C ASN A 379 -18.80 -21.66 -6.53
N LEU A 380 -18.08 -20.53 -6.39
CA LEU A 380 -16.88 -20.41 -5.56
C LEU A 380 -17.29 -20.17 -4.09
N LYS A 381 -17.82 -21.23 -3.45
CA LYS A 381 -18.45 -21.16 -2.11
C LYS A 381 -17.53 -20.69 -0.97
N TYR A 382 -16.23 -20.60 -1.22
CA TYR A 382 -15.21 -20.22 -0.25
C TYR A 382 -14.50 -18.89 -0.61
N LEU A 383 -14.98 -18.18 -1.63
CA LEU A 383 -14.43 -16.89 -2.06
C LEU A 383 -14.65 -15.83 -0.97
N THR A 384 -13.57 -15.37 -0.34
CA THR A 384 -13.60 -14.34 0.72
C THR A 384 -13.23 -12.95 0.22
N TYR A 385 -12.77 -12.83 -1.03
CA TYR A 385 -12.42 -11.56 -1.66
C TYR A 385 -12.44 -11.67 -3.18
N SER A 386 -13.10 -10.74 -3.84
CA SER A 386 -13.12 -10.59 -5.30
C SER A 386 -12.87 -9.12 -5.64
N ASP A 387 -11.93 -8.84 -6.54
CA ASP A 387 -11.70 -7.50 -7.06
C ASP A 387 -11.67 -7.51 -8.58
N LEU A 388 -12.75 -7.00 -9.17
CA LEU A 388 -12.91 -6.80 -10.62
C LEU A 388 -12.92 -5.30 -10.98
N SER A 389 -12.51 -4.42 -10.06
CA SER A 389 -12.63 -2.97 -10.26
C SER A 389 -11.75 -2.43 -11.40
N MET A 390 -12.07 -1.22 -11.89
CA MET A 390 -11.38 -0.56 -13.02
C MET A 390 -11.47 -1.25 -14.40
N ASN A 391 -12.19 -2.36 -14.52
CA ASN A 391 -12.52 -3.00 -15.79
C ASN A 391 -13.80 -2.41 -16.42
N ASN A 392 -14.00 -2.63 -17.72
CA ASN A 392 -15.08 -2.02 -18.51
C ASN A 392 -16.20 -3.02 -18.85
N PHE A 393 -17.04 -3.32 -17.84
CA PHE A 393 -18.22 -4.17 -18.02
C PHE A 393 -19.47 -3.38 -18.49
N GLY A 394 -19.32 -2.28 -19.23
CA GLY A 394 -20.45 -1.56 -19.84
C GLY A 394 -21.53 -1.04 -18.88
N GLY A 395 -21.20 -0.82 -17.60
CA GLY A 395 -22.17 -0.43 -16.56
C GLY A 395 -22.99 -1.57 -15.95
N ILE A 396 -22.69 -2.83 -16.29
CA ILE A 396 -23.26 -4.03 -15.63
C ILE A 396 -22.89 -3.98 -14.14
N ARG A 397 -23.90 -4.03 -13.27
CA ARG A 397 -23.68 -4.12 -11.82
C ARG A 397 -23.18 -5.51 -11.47
N ILE A 398 -22.03 -5.59 -10.79
CA ILE A 398 -21.52 -6.83 -10.20
C ILE A 398 -22.64 -7.42 -9.31
N PRO A 399 -23.01 -8.71 -9.46
CA PRO A 399 -24.03 -9.33 -8.64
C PRO A 399 -23.78 -9.15 -7.14
N ASN A 400 -24.79 -8.69 -6.40
CA ASN A 400 -24.69 -8.39 -4.95
C ASN A 400 -24.19 -9.56 -4.09
N SER A 401 -24.25 -10.79 -4.61
CA SER A 401 -23.78 -12.03 -3.99
C SER A 401 -22.29 -12.33 -4.20
N LEU A 402 -21.52 -11.40 -4.79
CA LEU A 402 -20.05 -11.47 -4.93
C LEU A 402 -19.30 -10.45 -4.05
N ASP A 403 -20.01 -9.70 -3.20
CA ASP A 403 -19.42 -8.77 -2.23
C ASP A 403 -19.27 -9.45 -0.86
N PRO A 404 -18.04 -9.78 -0.41
CA PRO A 404 -17.81 -10.45 0.86
C PRO A 404 -17.88 -9.52 2.08
N SER A 405 -18.22 -8.24 1.91
CA SER A 405 -18.38 -7.30 3.03
C SER A 405 -19.67 -7.50 3.86
N ARG A 406 -20.49 -8.53 3.55
CA ARG A 406 -21.81 -8.78 4.16
C ARG A 406 -22.12 -10.22 4.58
N SER A 407 -21.12 -11.11 4.68
CA SER A 407 -21.28 -12.47 5.23
C SER A 407 -20.73 -12.57 6.65
#